data_AF-A0A1G0EQF6-F1
#
_entry.id   AF-A0A1G0EQF6-F1
#
_cell.length_a   1.000
_cell.length_b   1.000
_cell.length_c   1.000
_cell.angle_alpha   90.00
_cell.angle_beta   90.00
_cell.angle_gamma   90.00
#
_symmetry.space_group_name_H-M   'P 1'
#
loop_
_entity.id
_entity.type
_entity.pdbx_description
1 polymer ?
#
loop_
_entity_poly.entity_id
_entity_poly.type
_entity_poly.pdbx_seq_one_letter_code
_entity_poly.pdbx_strand_id
1 'polypeptide(L)'
;MGTGESGSPEQGALKAVGKEEVSFKNEVFPIIYDHCLNCHLPGGKGYEKSGLDLGTYESLMKGTKFGPVVKPGDSESSTFTKLLEGTAKGLKMPAGLNASGTLDRQYILTMRKWVQQGAKNN
;
A
#
# COMPACT_ATOMS: atom_id res chain seq x y z
N MET A 1 41.61 20.93 11.61
CA MET A 1 40.87 21.72 10.59
C MET A 1 40.52 20.73 9.48
N GLY A 2 39.30 20.18 9.45
CA GLY A 2 38.18 20.64 8.60
C GLY A 2 38.48 20.33 7.12
N THR A 3 37.69 19.67 6.30
CA THR A 3 36.26 19.31 6.23
C THR A 3 36.11 18.43 4.98
N GLY A 4 35.12 17.52 4.90
CA GLY A 4 34.73 17.00 3.58
C GLY A 4 34.01 15.66 3.52
N GLU A 5 33.04 15.37 4.39
CA GLU A 5 32.06 14.33 4.10
C GLU A 5 31.14 14.81 2.97
N SER A 6 31.34 14.25 1.77
CA SER A 6 30.35 14.31 0.69
C SER A 6 29.42 13.11 0.85
N GLY A 7 28.39 13.28 1.68
CA GLY A 7 27.30 12.32 1.80
C GLY A 7 26.36 12.44 0.61
N SER A 8 26.29 11.39 -0.21
CA SER A 8 25.28 11.20 -1.24
C SER A 8 24.25 10.18 -0.73
N PRO A 9 22.98 10.53 -0.46
CA PRO A 9 21.98 9.56 -0.06
C PRO A 9 21.24 9.06 -1.31
N GLU A 10 21.89 8.20 -2.09
CA GLU A 10 21.19 7.43 -3.15
C GLU A 10 20.88 5.98 -2.70
N GLN A 11 21.08 5.67 -1.42
CA GLN A 11 20.90 4.32 -0.88
C GLN A 11 19.77 4.28 0.16
N GLY A 12 18.53 4.35 -0.32
CA GLY A 12 17.34 4.29 0.53
C GLY A 12 16.32 3.19 0.22
N ALA A 13 16.50 2.38 -0.83
CA ALA A 13 15.38 1.60 -1.37
C ALA A 13 15.44 0.07 -1.17
N LEU A 14 16.55 -0.51 -0.69
CA LEU A 14 16.67 -1.97 -0.63
C LEU A 14 17.49 -2.42 0.58
N LYS A 15 16.92 -2.37 1.78
CA LYS A 15 17.49 -3.05 2.95
C LYS A 15 16.61 -4.21 3.41
N ALA A 16 17.19 -5.40 3.27
CA ALA A 16 16.93 -6.67 3.92
C ALA A 16 15.58 -7.40 3.68
N VAL A 17 15.66 -8.51 2.92
CA VAL A 17 14.79 -9.66 3.12
C VAL A 17 15.15 -10.28 4.48
N GLY A 18 14.48 -9.80 5.52
CA GLY A 18 14.71 -10.20 6.90
C GLY A 18 13.40 -10.22 7.69
N LYS A 19 13.46 -10.85 8.86
CA LYS A 19 12.41 -11.03 9.87
C LYS A 19 11.88 -9.71 10.47
N GLU A 20 12.03 -8.60 9.76
CA GLU A 20 11.66 -7.27 10.19
C GLU A 20 10.16 -7.02 9.94
N GLU A 21 9.55 -6.35 10.93
CA GLU A 21 8.17 -5.92 10.90
C GLU A 21 8.03 -4.74 9.94
N VAL A 22 7.08 -4.84 9.01
CA VAL A 22 6.81 -3.78 8.05
C VAL A 22 6.13 -2.63 8.76
N SER A 23 6.68 -1.43 8.63
CA SER A 23 6.11 -0.21 9.22
C SER A 23 5.03 0.37 8.31
N PHE A 24 3.84 0.62 8.86
CA PHE A 24 2.80 1.33 8.12
C PHE A 24 3.28 2.72 7.73
N LYS A 25 3.86 3.47 8.67
CA LYS A 25 4.26 4.86 8.42
C LYS A 25 5.42 4.98 7.43
N ASN A 26 6.41 4.10 7.53
CA ASN A 26 7.66 4.27 6.78
C ASN A 26 7.69 3.48 5.47
N GLU A 27 6.93 2.39 5.35
CA GLU A 27 6.99 1.51 4.17
C GLU A 27 5.65 1.43 3.42
N VAL A 28 4.51 1.38 4.11
CA VAL A 28 3.20 1.20 3.45
C VAL A 28 2.60 2.52 3.00
N PHE A 29 2.55 3.51 3.89
CA PHE A 29 1.89 4.78 3.63
C PHE A 29 2.54 5.58 2.50
N PRO A 30 3.88 5.63 2.33
CA PRO A 30 4.49 6.29 1.17
C PRO A 30 4.01 5.69 -0.15
N ILE A 31 3.90 4.36 -0.23
CA ILE A 31 3.39 3.68 -1.43
C ILE A 31 1.92 4.06 -1.68
N ILE A 32 1.10 4.10 -0.63
CA ILE A 32 -0.30 4.55 -0.73
C ILE A 32 -0.37 6.01 -1.20
N TYR A 33 0.49 6.86 -0.66
CA TYR A 33 0.57 8.28 -0.97
C TYR A 33 0.86 8.51 -2.46
N ASP A 34 1.92 7.88 -2.97
CA ASP A 34 2.37 8.06 -4.35
C ASP A 34 1.42 7.42 -5.39
N HIS A 35 0.76 6.31 -5.05
CA HIS A 35 0.06 5.51 -6.06
C HIS A 35 -1.45 5.46 -5.91
N CYS A 36 -2.01 5.74 -4.73
CA CYS A 36 -3.41 5.43 -4.44
C CYS A 36 -4.27 6.65 -4.11
N LEU A 37 -3.72 7.64 -3.40
CA LEU A 37 -4.51 8.75 -2.85
C LEU A 37 -5.22 9.61 -3.91
N ASN A 38 -4.64 9.76 -5.10
CA ASN A 38 -5.24 10.54 -6.19
C ASN A 38 -6.65 10.06 -6.57
N CYS A 39 -6.94 8.76 -6.40
CA CYS A 39 -8.25 8.18 -6.68
C CYS A 39 -9.02 7.76 -5.43
N HIS A 40 -8.33 7.42 -4.34
CA HIS A 40 -8.89 6.87 -3.10
C HIS A 40 -8.81 7.86 -1.94
N LEU A 41 -9.06 9.14 -2.23
CA LEU A 41 -9.42 10.16 -1.25
C LEU A 41 -10.87 10.60 -1.47
N PRO A 42 -11.55 11.19 -0.47
CA PRO A 42 -12.88 11.74 -0.63
C PRO A 42 -12.98 12.66 -1.86
N GLY A 43 -13.90 12.34 -2.77
CA GLY A 43 -14.07 13.05 -4.05
C GLY A 43 -13.25 12.50 -5.23
N GLY A 44 -12.39 11.51 -5.01
CA GLY A 44 -11.67 10.79 -6.06
C GLY A 44 -12.53 9.70 -6.72
N LYS A 45 -12.24 9.39 -7.99
CA LYS A 45 -13.03 8.41 -8.78
C LYS A 45 -13.11 7.02 -8.12
N GLY A 46 -12.03 6.58 -7.48
CA GLY A 46 -11.98 5.30 -6.75
C GLY A 46 -12.85 5.33 -5.50
N TYR A 47 -12.74 6.41 -4.73
CA TYR A 47 -13.60 6.68 -3.57
C TYR A 47 -15.08 6.75 -3.95
N GLU A 48 -15.47 7.44 -5.02
CA GLU A 48 -16.89 7.53 -5.41
C GLU A 48 -17.48 6.15 -5.75
N LYS A 49 -16.68 5.27 -6.34
CA LYS A 49 -17.12 3.90 -6.70
C LYS A 49 -17.25 3.01 -5.47
N SER A 50 -16.22 2.94 -4.62
CA SER A 50 -16.15 1.96 -3.53
C SER A 50 -16.37 2.54 -2.14
N GLY A 51 -16.25 3.85 -1.96
CA GLY A 51 -16.19 4.51 -0.66
C GLY A 51 -14.88 4.25 0.10
N LEU A 52 -13.86 3.70 -0.56
CA LEU A 52 -12.55 3.45 0.05
C LEU A 52 -11.75 4.73 0.13
N ASP A 53 -11.43 5.14 1.35
CA ASP A 53 -10.52 6.23 1.68
C ASP A 53 -9.21 5.67 2.25
N LEU A 54 -8.10 5.99 1.59
CA LEU A 54 -6.76 5.55 1.96
C LEU A 54 -5.92 6.66 2.62
N GLY A 55 -6.52 7.83 2.86
CA GLY A 55 -5.84 9.01 3.39
C GLY A 55 -5.31 8.84 4.82
N THR A 56 -5.91 7.95 5.61
CA THR A 56 -5.44 7.64 6.96
C THR A 56 -5.46 6.13 7.22
N TYR A 57 -4.72 5.71 8.25
CA TYR A 57 -4.77 4.33 8.73
C TYR A 57 -6.21 3.92 9.10
N GLU A 58 -6.92 4.78 9.84
CA GLU A 58 -8.28 4.50 10.30
C GLU A 58 -9.26 4.35 9.14
N SER A 59 -9.15 5.19 8.11
CA SER A 59 -10.01 5.11 6.92
C SER A 59 -9.72 3.86 6.10
N LEU A 60 -8.45 3.50 5.93
CA LEU A 60 -8.03 2.27 5.25
C LEU A 60 -8.57 1.03 5.97
N MET A 61 -8.45 0.99 7.30
CA MET A 61 -8.90 -0.15 8.11
C MET A 61 -10.42 -0.24 8.22
N LYS A 62 -11.13 0.90 8.16
CA LYS A 62 -12.59 0.93 8.00
C LYS A 62 -13.02 0.31 6.67
N GLY A 63 -12.24 0.53 5.62
CA GLY A 63 -12.43 -0.07 4.30
C GLY A 63 -13.45 0.66 3.44
N THR A 64 -14.26 -0.10 2.72
CA THR A 64 -15.23 0.41 1.74
C THR A 64 -16.63 0.55 2.34
N LYS A 65 -17.55 1.14 1.58
CA LYS A 65 -18.99 1.08 1.92
C LYS A 65 -19.58 -0.34 1.92
N PHE A 66 -18.86 -1.30 1.36
CA PHE A 66 -19.25 -2.73 1.32
C PHE A 66 -18.58 -3.56 2.43
N GLY A 67 -17.74 -2.94 3.26
CA GLY A 67 -17.03 -3.60 4.35
C GLY A 67 -15.50 -3.50 4.24
N PRO A 68 -14.80 -4.17 5.17
CA PRO A 68 -13.34 -4.08 5.28
C PRO A 68 -12.66 -4.71 4.06
N VAL A 69 -11.59 -4.05 3.60
CA VAL A 69 -10.75 -4.56 2.49
C VAL A 69 -9.46 -5.20 2.98
N VAL A 70 -9.02 -4.84 4.18
CA VAL A 70 -7.87 -5.43 4.89
C VAL A 70 -8.39 -6.40 5.93
N LYS A 71 -7.88 -7.63 5.92
CA LYS A 71 -8.04 -8.62 6.99
C LYS A 71 -6.69 -8.82 7.67
N PRO A 72 -6.47 -8.20 8.84
CA PRO A 72 -5.24 -8.36 9.60
C PRO A 72 -4.88 -9.84 9.79
N GLY A 73 -3.64 -10.22 9.45
CA GLY A 73 -3.15 -11.59 9.58
C GLY A 73 -3.54 -12.52 8.43
N ASP A 74 -4.40 -12.09 7.50
CA ASP A 74 -4.86 -12.91 6.38
C ASP A 74 -4.72 -12.15 5.05
N SER A 75 -3.49 -12.11 4.55
CA SER A 75 -3.18 -11.40 3.31
C SER A 75 -3.86 -12.01 2.09
N GLU A 76 -4.07 -13.32 2.07
CA GLU A 76 -4.63 -14.06 0.93
C GLU A 76 -6.14 -13.85 0.76
N SER A 77 -6.92 -13.71 1.84
CA SER A 77 -8.36 -13.42 1.71
C SER A 77 -8.69 -11.93 1.80
N SER A 78 -7.69 -11.06 2.02
CA SER A 78 -7.84 -9.61 1.98
C SER A 78 -8.10 -9.11 0.56
N THR A 79 -9.22 -8.42 0.36
CA THR A 79 -9.57 -7.80 -0.93
C THR A 79 -8.50 -6.80 -1.38
N PHE A 80 -7.87 -6.12 -0.42
CA PHE A 80 -6.76 -5.20 -0.65
C PHE A 80 -5.61 -5.88 -1.41
N THR A 81 -5.07 -7.00 -0.89
CA THR A 81 -4.01 -7.76 -1.54
C THR A 81 -4.43 -8.30 -2.90
N LYS A 82 -5.65 -8.86 -3.01
CA LYS A 82 -6.17 -9.42 -4.28
C LYS A 82 -6.28 -8.37 -5.38
N LEU A 83 -6.63 -7.14 -5.03
CA LEU A 83 -6.69 -6.03 -5.98
C LEU A 83 -5.29 -5.63 -6.46
N LEU A 84 -4.32 -5.56 -5.54
CA LEU A 84 -2.93 -5.24 -5.87
C LEU A 84 -2.29 -6.32 -6.76
N GLU A 85 -2.60 -7.60 -6.50
CA GLU A 85 -2.13 -8.75 -7.29
C GLU A 85 -2.92 -8.96 -8.58
N GLY A 86 -4.00 -8.20 -8.82
CA GLY A 86 -4.88 -8.36 -9.99
C GLY A 86 -5.69 -9.66 -9.99
N THR A 87 -5.80 -10.36 -8.86
CA THR A 87 -6.53 -11.63 -8.70
C THR A 87 -7.96 -11.44 -8.21
N ALA A 88 -8.37 -10.21 -7.89
CA ALA A 88 -9.74 -9.87 -7.51
C ALA A 88 -10.71 -10.08 -8.70
N LYS A 89 -11.64 -11.02 -8.56
CA LYS A 89 -12.65 -11.29 -9.58
C LYS A 89 -13.70 -10.19 -9.60
N GLY A 90 -13.97 -9.63 -10.77
CA GLY A 90 -15.04 -8.63 -10.99
C GLY A 90 -14.76 -7.23 -10.42
N LEU A 91 -13.60 -7.02 -9.78
CA LEU A 91 -13.16 -5.71 -9.29
C LEU A 91 -11.84 -5.36 -9.96
N LYS A 92 -11.80 -4.20 -10.61
CA LYS A 92 -10.57 -3.64 -11.19
C LYS A 92 -10.48 -2.17 -10.86
N MET A 93 -9.27 -1.71 -10.53
CA MET A 93 -8.98 -0.28 -10.44
C MET A 93 -8.78 0.29 -11.85
N PRO A 94 -9.52 1.35 -12.25
CA PRO A 94 -9.46 1.88 -13.62
C PRO A 94 -8.23 2.77 -13.90
N ALA A 95 -7.41 3.11 -12.89
CA ALA A 95 -6.21 3.93 -13.04
C ALA A 95 -5.16 3.61 -11.95
N GLY A 96 -3.86 3.76 -12.27
CA GLY A 96 -2.77 3.75 -11.29
C GLY A 96 -1.78 2.59 -11.38
N LEU A 97 -1.81 1.82 -12.47
CA LEU A 97 -0.97 0.64 -12.62
C LEU A 97 -0.07 0.80 -13.84
N ASN A 98 1.08 0.14 -13.85
CA ASN A 98 2.01 0.14 -14.98
C ASN A 98 1.32 -0.37 -16.27
N ALA A 99 2.03 -0.41 -17.40
CA ALA A 99 1.45 -0.85 -18.68
C ALA A 99 0.75 -2.24 -18.64
N SER A 100 1.05 -3.08 -17.64
CA SER A 100 0.42 -4.39 -17.41
C SER A 100 -0.77 -4.36 -16.45
N GLY A 101 -1.13 -3.22 -15.89
CA GLY A 101 -2.21 -3.14 -14.91
C GLY A 101 -1.83 -3.70 -13.54
N THR A 102 -0.55 -3.66 -13.13
CA THR A 102 -0.12 -3.93 -11.74
C THR A 102 0.80 -2.86 -11.13
N LEU A 103 0.86 -2.79 -9.80
CA LEU A 103 1.89 -2.03 -9.05
C LEU A 103 3.22 -2.79 -9.16
N ASP A 104 4.37 -2.16 -8.86
CA ASP A 104 5.63 -2.90 -8.81
C ASP A 104 5.54 -4.08 -7.83
N ARG A 105 6.11 -5.22 -8.21
CA ARG A 105 6.03 -6.46 -7.44
C ARG A 105 6.55 -6.26 -6.02
N GLN A 106 7.60 -5.46 -5.83
CA GLN A 106 8.16 -5.21 -4.52
C GLN A 106 7.17 -4.49 -3.60
N TYR A 107 6.46 -3.48 -4.12
CA TYR A 107 5.44 -2.78 -3.36
C TYR A 107 4.27 -3.69 -2.98
N ILE A 108 3.83 -4.56 -3.90
CA ILE A 108 2.80 -5.57 -3.62
C ILE A 108 3.25 -6.48 -2.48
N LEU A 109 4.50 -6.95 -2.51
CA LEU A 109 5.07 -7.81 -1.47
C LEU A 109 5.16 -7.09 -0.11
N THR A 110 5.56 -5.82 -0.07
CA THR A 110 5.56 -5.01 1.16
C THR A 110 4.17 -4.90 1.76
N MET A 111 3.17 -4.53 0.94
CA MET A 111 1.79 -4.43 1.41
C MET A 111 1.23 -5.77 1.87
N ARG A 112 1.48 -6.85 1.12
CA ARG A 112 1.07 -8.21 1.48
C ARG A 112 1.67 -8.63 2.82
N LYS A 113 2.97 -8.39 3.03
CA LYS A 113 3.68 -8.72 4.27
C LYS A 113 3.14 -7.91 5.44
N TRP A 114 2.87 -6.62 5.27
CA TRP A 114 2.22 -5.79 6.30
C TRP A 114 0.85 -6.33 6.72
N VAL A 115 -0.02 -6.68 5.76
CA VAL A 115 -1.32 -7.31 6.06
C VAL A 115 -1.11 -8.62 6.83
N GLN A 116 -0.17 -9.45 6.38
CA GLN A 116 0.15 -10.74 7.01
C GLN A 116 0.67 -10.58 8.45
N GLN A 117 1.34 -9.48 8.77
CA GLN A 117 1.87 -9.16 10.10
C GLN A 117 0.82 -8.51 11.03
N GLY A 118 -0.44 -8.46 10.60
CA GLY A 118 -1.54 -7.93 11.40
C GLY A 118 -1.90 -6.48 11.08
N ALA A 119 -1.42 -5.94 9.95
CA ALA A 119 -1.77 -4.63 9.45
C ALA A 119 -1.63 -3.52 10.52
N LYS A 120 -0.53 -3.52 11.27
CA LYS A 120 -0.33 -2.62 12.43
C LYS A 120 -0.14 -1.17 11.99
N ASN A 121 -0.49 -0.22 12.86
CA ASN A 121 -0.16 1.20 12.71
C ASN A 121 1.14 1.53 13.46
N ASN A 122 2.29 1.26 12.85
CA ASN A 122 3.64 1.35 13.43
C ASN A 122 4.59 2.21 12.60
#